data_AF-A0A5K0UXM4-F1
#
_entry.id   AF-A0A5K0UXM4-F1
#
_cell.length_a   1.000
_cell.length_b   1.000
_cell.length_c   1.000
_cell.angle_alpha   90.00
_cell.angle_beta   90.00
_cell.angle_gamma   90.00
#
_symmetry.space_group_name_H-M   'P 1'
#
loop_
_entity.id
_entity.type
_entity.pdbx_description
1 polymer ?
#
loop_
_entity_poly.entity_id
_entity_poly.type
_entity_poly.pdbx_seq_one_letter_code
_entity_poly.pdbx_strand_id
1 'polypeptide(L)' 'VEQLHKIFKLCGSPSEDYWRKSKLPHATIFKPQQPYKRCVAETFRDFPSSALSLLDSILAIEPANRGTAASALKSE' A
#
# COMPACT_ATOMS: atom_id res chain seq x y z
N VAL A 1 12.31 11.66 -1.02
CA VAL A 1 11.77 10.98 -2.22
C VAL A 1 12.00 9.48 -2.18
N GLU A 2 13.20 8.99 -1.83
CA GLU A 2 13.53 7.56 -1.86
C GLU A 2 12.57 6.63 -1.11
N GLN A 3 12.07 7.04 0.07
CA GLN A 3 11.21 6.19 0.88
C GLN A 3 9.85 5.91 0.21
N LEU A 4 9.25 6.91 -0.43
CA LEU A 4 7.98 6.72 -1.14
C LEU A 4 8.15 5.79 -2.33
N HIS A 5 9.28 5.87 -3.05
CA HIS A 5 9.58 4.92 -4.12
C HIS A 5 9.74 3.48 -3.59
N LYS A 6 10.40 3.29 -2.45
CA LYS A 6 10.50 1.96 -1.81
C LYS A 6 9.11 1.43 -1.42
N ILE A 7 8.26 2.28 -0.83
CA ILE A 7 6.89 1.93 -0.48
C ILE A 7 6.09 1.53 -1.73
N PHE A 8 6.09 2.35 -2.80
CA PHE A 8 5.30 2.06 -3.99
C PHE A 8 5.79 0.82 -4.75
N LYS A 9 7.08 0.53 -4.75
CA LYS A 9 7.62 -0.72 -5.34
C LYS A 9 7.07 -1.98 -4.66
N LEU A 10 6.77 -1.91 -3.37
CA LEU A 10 6.21 -3.03 -2.61
C LEU A 10 4.68 -3.03 -2.64
N CYS A 11 4.08 -1.92 -2.22
CA CYS A 11 2.64 -1.80 -1.97
C CYS A 11 1.82 -1.45 -3.23
N GLY A 12 2.48 -1.12 -4.33
CA GLY A 12 1.87 -0.59 -5.55
C GLY A 12 1.77 0.94 -5.56
N SER A 13 1.54 1.52 -6.73
CA SER A 13 1.29 2.96 -6.86
C SER A 13 -0.14 3.32 -6.47
N PRO A 14 -0.38 4.51 -5.88
CA PRO A 14 -1.73 5.00 -5.61
C PRO A 14 -2.52 5.20 -6.90
N SER A 15 -3.85 5.11 -6.79
CA SER A 15 -4.77 5.40 -7.90
C SER A 15 -4.72 6.87 -8.33
N GLU A 16 -5.16 7.16 -9.56
CA GLU A 16 -5.26 8.55 -10.05
C GLU A 16 -6.19 9.39 -9.18
N ASP A 17 -7.29 8.80 -8.69
CA ASP A 17 -8.23 9.48 -7.80
C ASP A 17 -7.62 9.78 -6.43
N TYR A 18 -6.75 8.90 -5.91
CA TYR A 18 -5.97 9.19 -4.72
C TYR A 18 -5.11 10.44 -4.95
N TRP A 19 -4.37 10.52 -6.06
CA TRP A 19 -3.52 11.68 -6.35
C TRP A 19 -4.31 12.99 -6.46
N ARG A 20 -5.48 12.97 -7.11
CA ARG A 20 -6.38 14.13 -7.23
C ARG A 20 -6.92 14.61 -5.88
N LYS A 21 -7.28 13.67 -5.00
CA LYS A 21 -7.86 13.97 -3.67
C LYS A 21 -6.79 14.23 -2.62
N SER A 22 -5.55 13.76 -2.83
CA SER A 22 -4.49 13.89 -1.84
C SER A 22 -4.11 15.35 -1.67
N LYS A 23 -4.05 15.81 -0.42
CA LYS A 23 -3.54 17.13 -0.07
C LYS A 23 -2.00 17.12 0.08
N LEU A 24 -1.33 16.20 -0.61
CA LEU A 24 0.12 16.04 -0.48
C LEU A 24 0.81 17.26 -1.09
N PRO A 25 1.61 18.01 -0.32
CA PRO A 25 2.41 19.07 -0.89
C PRO A 25 3.35 18.47 -1.95
N HIS A 26 3.39 19.08 -3.13
CA HIS A 26 4.20 18.61 -4.26
C HIS A 26 3.90 17.18 -4.76
N ALA A 27 2.63 16.77 -4.75
CA ALA A 27 2.17 15.45 -5.22
C ALA A 27 2.75 15.04 -6.61
N THR A 28 2.93 15.99 -7.52
CA THR A 28 3.52 15.76 -8.85
C THR A 28 4.97 15.28 -8.82
N ILE A 29 5.76 15.68 -7.82
CA ILE A 29 7.15 15.23 -7.64
C ILE A 29 7.21 13.78 -7.15
N PHE A 30 6.20 13.33 -6.42
CA PHE A 30 6.15 12.00 -5.84
C PHE A 30 5.44 10.97 -6.73
N LYS A 31 4.63 11.43 -7.69
CA LYS A 31 3.93 10.56 -8.63
C LYS A 31 4.96 9.88 -9.55
N PRO A 32 5.08 8.55 -9.54
CA PRO A 32 6.02 7.86 -10.42
C PRO A 32 5.57 7.99 -11.87
N GLN A 33 6.53 8.05 -12.80
CA GLN A 33 6.22 8.11 -14.24
C GLN A 33 5.48 6.86 -14.73
N GLN A 34 5.84 5.69 -14.19
CA GLN A 34 5.16 4.43 -14.45
C GLN A 34 4.59 3.89 -13.13
N PRO A 35 3.30 3.49 -13.08
CA PRO A 35 2.73 2.86 -11.91
C PRO A 35 3.43 1.55 -11.57
N TYR A 36 3.84 1.41 -10.33
CA TYR A 36 4.31 0.15 -9.77
C TYR A 36 3.14 -0.80 -9.50
N LYS A 37 3.32 -2.07 -9.88
CA LYS A 37 2.45 -3.17 -9.45
C LYS A 37 2.67 -3.43 -7.95
N ARG A 38 1.61 -3.78 -7.24
CA ARG A 38 1.70 -4.32 -5.88
C ARG A 38 2.34 -5.71 -5.90
N CYS A 39 3.26 -5.95 -4.98
CA CYS A 39 4.08 -7.17 -4.92
C CYS A 39 4.17 -7.75 -3.49
N VAL A 40 3.25 -7.40 -2.58
CA VAL A 40 3.28 -7.82 -1.17
C VAL A 40 3.19 -9.35 -1.05
N ALA A 41 2.22 -9.97 -1.73
CA ALA A 41 2.03 -11.41 -1.69
C ALA A 41 3.22 -12.18 -2.27
N GLU A 42 3.81 -11.67 -3.36
CA GLU A 42 5.00 -12.25 -3.98
C GLU A 42 6.25 -12.10 -3.10
N THR A 43 6.38 -10.97 -2.40
CA THR A 43 7.52 -10.67 -1.51
C THR A 43 7.49 -11.51 -0.23
N PHE A 44 6.31 -11.73 0.33
CA PHE A 44 6.13 -12.44 1.61
C PHE A 44 5.51 -13.84 1.42
N ARG A 45 5.64 -14.43 0.23
CA ARG A 45 5.05 -15.72 -0.18
C ARG A 45 5.26 -16.89 0.78
N ASP A 46 6.30 -16.83 1.61
CA ASP A 46 6.64 -17.88 2.56
C ASP A 46 5.92 -17.73 3.91
N PHE A 47 5.10 -16.68 4.07
CA PHE A 47 4.27 -16.47 5.27
C PHE A 47 2.97 -17.28 5.21
N PRO A 48 2.37 -17.61 6.37
CA PRO A 48 1.03 -18.19 6.42
C PRO A 48 -0.01 -17.33 5.69
N SER A 49 -1.03 -17.96 5.12
CA SER A 49 -2.10 -17.27 4.37
C SER A 49 -2.85 -16.24 5.22
N SER A 50 -3.06 -16.49 6.52
CA SER A 50 -3.66 -15.54 7.45
C SER A 50 -2.81 -14.28 7.62
N ALA A 51 -1.49 -14.44 7.82
CA ALA A 51 -0.55 -13.34 7.90
C ALA A 51 -0.48 -12.54 6.59
N LEU A 52 -0.50 -13.22 5.44
CA LEU A 52 -0.54 -12.56 4.13
C LEU A 52 -1.80 -11.72 3.95
N SER A 53 -2.97 -12.23 4.34
CA SER A 53 -4.23 -11.48 4.27
C SER A 53 -4.22 -10.24 5.17
N LEU A 54 -3.68 -10.37 6.39
CA LEU A 54 -3.51 -9.24 7.31
C LEU A 54 -2.54 -8.20 6.74
N LEU A 55 -1.37 -8.62 6.25
CA LEU A 55 -0.38 -7.75 5.62
C LEU A 55 -0.96 -7.01 4.41
N ASP A 56 -1.77 -7.68 3.61
CA ASP A 56 -2.38 -7.07 2.44
C ASP A 56 -3.28 -5.89 2.83
N SER A 57 -4.06 -6.06 3.90
CA SER A 57 -4.91 -5.01 4.46
C SER A 57 -4.08 -3.87 5.05
N ILE A 58 -3.19 -4.15 6.01
CA ILE A 58 -2.50 -3.09 6.77
C ILE A 58 -1.47 -2.30 5.93
N LEU A 59 -0.98 -2.88 4.81
CA LEU A 59 -0.07 -2.23 3.87
C LEU A 59 -0.79 -1.63 2.65
N ALA A 60 -2.12 -1.42 2.73
CA ALA A 60 -2.84 -0.69 1.72
C ALA A 60 -2.33 0.78 1.61
N ILE A 61 -2.13 1.23 0.37
CA ILE A 61 -1.73 2.61 0.06
C ILE A 61 -2.84 3.59 0.44
N GLU A 62 -4.07 3.27 0.07
CA GLU A 62 -5.23 4.10 0.38
C GLU A 62 -5.67 3.87 1.82
N PRO A 63 -5.72 4.92 2.67
CA PRO A 63 -6.05 4.77 4.09
C PRO A 63 -7.41 4.11 4.35
N ALA A 64 -8.39 4.36 3.48
CA ALA A 64 -9.73 3.78 3.59
C ALA A 64 -9.73 2.25 3.49
N ASN A 65 -8.73 1.67 2.83
CA ASN A 65 -8.61 0.23 2.62
C ASN A 65 -7.76 -0.47 3.69
N ARG A 66 -7.15 0.29 4.62
CA ARG A 66 -6.16 -0.26 5.57
C ARG A 66 -6.78 -1.08 6.71
N GLY A 67 -8.10 -1.03 6.88
CA GLY A 67 -8.78 -1.60 8.02
C GLY A 67 -8.48 -0.85 9.33
N THR A 68 -8.91 -1.41 10.44
CA THR A 68 -8.74 -0.85 11.79
C THR A 68 -7.94 -1.79 12.68
N ALA A 69 -7.43 -1.29 13.81
CA ALA A 69 -6.82 -2.15 14.83
C ALA A 69 -7.80 -3.24 15.31
N ALA A 70 -9.08 -2.90 15.48
CA ALA A 70 -10.10 -3.85 15.90
C ALA A 70 -10.38 -4.96 14.88
N SER A 71 -10.29 -4.67 13.57
CA SER A 71 -10.42 -5.71 12.53
C SER A 71 -9.15 -6.57 12.43
N ALA A 72 -7.96 -5.99 12.63
CA ALA A 72 -6.71 -6.74 12.63
C ALA A 72 -6.65 -7.77 13.77
N LEU A 73 -7.15 -7.44 14.96
CA LEU A 73 -7.25 -8.39 16.08
C LEU A 73 -8.19 -9.57 15.80
N LYS A 74 -9.04 -9.49 14.77
CA LYS A 74 -9.99 -10.54 14.37
C LYS A 74 -9.52 -11.37 13.18
N SER A 75 -8.33 -11.09 12.64
CA SER A 75 -7.80 -11.80 11.46
C SER A 75 -6.93 -13.01 11.83
N GLU A 76 -6.79 -13.32 13.12
CA GLU A 76 -6.13 -14.53 13.63
C GLU A 76 -7.06 -15.74 13.59
#